data_AF-A0A6H1RI08-F1
#
_entry.id   AF-A0A6H1RI08-F1
#
_cell.length_a   1.000
_cell.length_b   1.000
_cell.length_c   1.000
_cell.angle_alpha   90.00
_cell.angle_beta   90.00
_cell.angle_gamma   90.00
#
_symmetry.space_group_name_H-M   'P 1'
#
loop_
_entity.id
_entity.type
_entity.pdbx_description
1 polymer ?
#
loop_
_entity_poly.entity_id
_entity_poly.type
_entity_poly.pdbx_seq_one_letter_code
_entity_poly.pdbx_strand_id
1 'polypeptide(L)'
;METGQENQPWPPILGLWNSVVVALTYLRRNRVQAEIAETYGVSQPSISRAVTTVTPLINQVLARFVPTADELDDRQQYIVDGTLLPSWSWSSHPELYSGKHKTTGMNVQIACTVDGKLRWISDPIDGSRHDSYCLGESGVLLTLTPANLRLSVNNPRCQAA
;
A
#
# COMPACT_ATOMS: atom_id res chain seq x y z
N MET A 1 -36.15 19.69 19.59
CA MET A 1 -34.86 19.11 20.02
C MET A 1 -34.62 17.89 19.15
N GLU A 2 -34.10 18.10 17.95
CA GLU A 2 -33.74 17.01 17.04
C GLU A 2 -32.36 16.52 17.44
N THR A 3 -32.29 15.29 17.96
CA THR A 3 -31.03 14.57 18.13
C THR A 3 -30.54 14.19 16.75
N GLY A 4 -29.68 15.03 16.15
CA GLY A 4 -28.86 14.61 15.03
C GLY A 4 -28.02 13.42 15.50
N GLN A 5 -28.37 12.21 15.06
CA GLN A 5 -27.46 11.09 15.19
C GLN A 5 -26.25 11.42 14.34
N GLU A 6 -25.20 11.97 14.96
CA GLU A 6 -23.87 11.94 14.41
C GLU A 6 -23.58 10.49 14.08
N ASN A 7 -23.51 10.19 12.78
CA ASN A 7 -23.46 8.85 12.25
C ASN A 7 -22.10 8.25 12.63
N GLN A 8 -22.02 7.69 13.85
CA GLN A 8 -20.77 7.25 14.44
C GLN A 8 -20.23 6.09 13.58
N PRO A 9 -19.11 6.29 12.87
CA PRO A 9 -18.80 5.43 11.74
C PRO A 9 -18.15 4.10 12.21
N TRP A 10 -17.72 4.01 13.48
CA TRP A 10 -17.14 2.83 14.10
C TRP A 10 -18.15 2.02 14.94
N PRO A 11 -17.95 0.70 15.13
CA PRO A 11 -18.86 -0.14 15.92
C PRO A 11 -19.02 0.35 17.37
N PRO A 12 -20.24 0.62 17.85
CA PRO A 12 -20.47 1.12 19.22
C PRO A 12 -19.93 0.18 20.31
N ILE A 13 -19.97 -1.14 20.08
CA ILE A 13 -19.47 -2.16 21.01
C ILE A 13 -17.96 -2.07 21.26
N LEU A 14 -17.19 -1.56 20.30
CA LEU A 14 -15.75 -1.35 20.45
C LEU A 14 -15.45 0.07 20.97
N GLY A 15 -16.29 1.04 20.59
CA GLY A 15 -15.99 2.47 20.77
C GLY A 15 -14.82 2.92 19.87
N LEU A 16 -14.52 4.23 19.90
CA LEU A 16 -13.50 4.82 19.03
C LEU A 16 -12.10 4.26 19.30
N TRP A 17 -11.68 4.26 20.57
CA TRP A 17 -10.34 3.86 20.97
C TRP A 17 -9.99 2.44 20.52
N ASN A 18 -10.83 1.46 20.85
CA ASN A 18 -10.57 0.08 20.45
C ASN A 18 -10.68 -0.11 18.94
N SER A 19 -11.57 0.62 18.25
CA SER A 19 -11.64 0.56 16.79
C SER A 19 -10.35 1.03 16.13
N VAL A 20 -9.71 2.06 16.67
CA VAL A 20 -8.39 2.53 16.22
C VAL A 20 -7.30 1.49 16.51
N VAL A 21 -7.25 0.94 17.73
CA VAL A 21 -6.26 -0.09 18.09
C VAL A 21 -6.41 -1.33 17.21
N VAL A 22 -7.64 -1.77 16.95
CA VAL A 22 -7.96 -2.89 16.06
C VAL A 22 -7.47 -2.62 14.63
N ALA A 23 -7.80 -1.45 14.08
CA ALA A 23 -7.37 -1.09 12.73
C ALA A 23 -5.84 -1.04 12.61
N LEU A 24 -5.15 -0.42 13.58
CA LEU A 24 -3.68 -0.37 13.61
C LEU A 24 -3.05 -1.76 13.77
N THR A 25 -3.64 -2.62 14.60
CA THR A 25 -3.19 -4.01 14.79
C THR A 25 -3.30 -4.80 13.51
N TYR A 26 -4.44 -4.65 12.80
CA TYR A 26 -4.67 -5.27 11.51
C TYR A 26 -3.66 -4.76 10.46
N LEU A 27 -3.53 -3.44 10.28
CA LEU A 27 -2.65 -2.85 9.28
C LEU A 27 -1.16 -3.16 9.51
N ARG A 28 -0.71 -3.21 10.78
CA ARG A 28 0.71 -3.41 11.09
C ARG A 28 1.20 -4.84 10.90
N ARG A 29 0.34 -5.83 11.17
CA ARG A 29 0.75 -7.24 11.23
C ARG A 29 -0.08 -8.16 10.33
N ASN A 30 -1.10 -7.63 9.67
CA ASN A 30 -2.07 -8.40 8.89
C ASN A 30 -2.62 -9.60 9.70
N ARG A 31 -2.88 -9.40 11.01
CA ARG A 31 -3.42 -10.47 11.87
C ARG A 31 -4.82 -10.85 11.40
N VAL A 32 -5.13 -12.15 11.54
CA VAL A 32 -6.44 -12.69 11.18
C VAL A 32 -7.53 -12.00 12.00
N GLN A 33 -8.54 -11.44 11.33
CA GLN A 33 -9.60 -10.67 12.00
C GLN A 33 -10.39 -11.50 13.02
N ALA A 34 -10.48 -12.82 12.83
CA ALA A 34 -11.11 -13.73 13.79
C ALA A 34 -10.36 -13.80 15.14
N GLU A 35 -9.02 -13.83 15.13
CA GLU A 35 -8.23 -13.79 16.37
C GLU A 35 -8.36 -12.45 17.10
N ILE A 36 -8.42 -11.36 16.34
CA ILE A 36 -8.67 -10.03 16.91
C ILE A 36 -10.07 -10.02 17.53
N ALA A 37 -11.07 -10.59 16.86
CA ALA A 37 -12.43 -10.65 17.35
C ALA A 37 -12.54 -11.44 18.67
N GLU A 38 -11.85 -12.57 18.76
CA GLU A 38 -11.72 -13.37 19.98
C GLU A 38 -11.10 -12.56 21.13
N THR A 39 -10.02 -11.83 20.86
CA THR A 39 -9.33 -10.98 21.86
C THR A 39 -10.25 -9.91 22.45
N TYR A 40 -11.13 -9.33 21.63
CA TYR A 40 -12.04 -8.26 22.04
C TYR A 40 -13.43 -8.76 22.45
N GLY A 41 -13.70 -10.06 22.39
CA GLY A 41 -15.01 -10.64 22.74
C GLY A 41 -16.14 -10.19 21.81
N VAL A 42 -15.84 -9.91 20.54
CA VAL A 42 -16.81 -9.44 19.54
C VAL A 42 -16.86 -10.38 18.33
N SER A 43 -17.82 -10.18 17.43
CA SER A 43 -17.88 -10.92 16.18
C SER A 43 -16.86 -10.42 15.16
N GLN A 44 -16.32 -11.32 14.33
CA GLN A 44 -15.39 -10.96 13.25
C GLN A 44 -15.94 -9.88 12.29
N PRO A 45 -17.25 -9.86 11.93
CA PRO A 45 -17.83 -8.77 11.15
C PRO A 45 -17.75 -7.40 11.84
N SER A 46 -17.71 -7.35 13.17
CA SER A 46 -17.54 -6.10 13.91
C SER A 46 -16.11 -5.58 13.81
N ILE A 47 -15.11 -6.47 13.86
CA ILE A 47 -13.71 -6.12 13.55
C ILE A 47 -13.57 -5.65 12.11
N SER A 48 -14.15 -6.37 11.15
CA SER A 48 -14.12 -6.00 9.73
C SER A 48 -14.67 -4.59 9.49
N ARG A 49 -15.82 -4.26 10.11
CA ARG A 49 -16.39 -2.90 10.07
C ARG A 49 -15.45 -1.88 10.71
N ALA A 50 -14.90 -2.13 11.89
CA ALA A 50 -13.95 -1.21 12.51
C ALA A 50 -12.74 -0.92 11.61
N VAL A 51 -12.11 -1.96 11.03
CA VAL A 51 -10.99 -1.81 10.09
C VAL A 51 -11.42 -1.01 8.87
N THR A 52 -12.56 -1.34 8.27
CA THR A 52 -13.05 -0.72 7.03
C THR A 52 -13.34 0.76 7.24
N THR A 53 -13.95 1.13 8.37
CA THR A 53 -14.27 2.52 8.67
C THR A 53 -13.05 3.34 9.07
N VAL A 54 -12.18 2.79 9.92
CA VAL A 54 -11.08 3.57 10.49
C VAL A 54 -9.91 3.73 9.50
N THR A 55 -9.70 2.78 8.59
CA THR A 55 -8.58 2.83 7.64
C THR A 55 -8.58 4.11 6.76
N PRO A 56 -9.70 4.55 6.16
CA PRO A 56 -9.77 5.82 5.44
C PRO A 56 -9.44 7.04 6.30
N LEU A 57 -9.84 7.05 7.58
CA LEU A 57 -9.54 8.15 8.50
C LEU A 57 -8.05 8.23 8.81
N ILE A 58 -7.41 7.07 9.03
CA ILE A 58 -5.95 6.98 9.18
C ILE A 58 -5.27 7.52 7.91
N ASN A 59 -5.74 7.12 6.73
CA ASN A 59 -5.19 7.61 5.47
C ASN A 59 -5.29 9.13 5.33
N GLN A 60 -6.43 9.73 5.66
CA GLN A 60 -6.61 11.18 5.61
C GLN A 60 -5.65 11.93 6.54
N VAL A 61 -5.45 11.43 7.77
CA VAL A 61 -4.51 12.02 8.73
C VAL A 61 -3.07 11.86 8.25
N LEU A 62 -2.75 10.72 7.64
CA LEU A 62 -1.40 10.40 7.17
C LEU A 62 -1.07 10.99 5.79
N ALA A 63 -2.05 11.47 5.02
CA ALA A 63 -1.85 11.95 3.65
C ALA A 63 -0.73 13.00 3.54
N ARG A 64 -0.63 13.92 4.52
CA ARG A 64 0.42 14.95 4.58
C ARG A 64 1.83 14.44 4.94
N PHE A 65 1.95 13.17 5.32
CA PHE A 65 3.20 12.51 5.68
C PHE A 65 3.61 11.45 4.65
N VAL A 66 2.80 11.23 3.60
CA VAL A 66 3.15 10.32 2.50
C VAL A 66 4.19 11.02 1.62
N PRO A 67 5.40 10.46 1.48
CA PRO A 67 6.45 11.08 0.69
C PRO A 67 6.07 11.15 -0.80
N THR A 68 6.28 12.29 -1.44
CA THR A 68 6.03 12.47 -2.88
C THR A 68 7.33 12.38 -3.67
N ALA A 69 7.23 12.14 -4.99
CA ALA A 69 8.40 12.04 -5.86
C ALA A 69 9.23 13.34 -5.92
N ASP A 70 8.59 14.49 -5.68
CA ASP A 70 9.23 15.81 -5.66
C ASP A 70 10.07 16.07 -4.40
N GLU A 71 9.88 15.27 -3.34
CA GLU A 71 10.65 15.36 -2.08
C GLU A 71 11.95 14.52 -2.12
N LEU A 72 12.26 13.92 -3.27
CA LEU A 72 13.49 13.18 -3.47
C LEU A 72 14.66 14.17 -3.69
N ASP A 73 15.74 13.96 -2.96
CA ASP A 73 16.94 14.80 -3.01
C ASP A 73 17.82 14.31 -4.17
N ASP A 74 18.03 15.17 -5.17
CA ASP A 74 18.84 14.87 -6.34
C ASP A 74 20.31 14.58 -6.01
N ARG A 75 20.77 14.85 -4.78
CA ARG A 75 22.14 14.54 -4.31
C ARG A 75 22.24 13.20 -3.60
N GLN A 76 21.13 12.53 -3.34
CA GLN A 76 21.09 11.24 -2.64
C GLN A 76 20.93 10.08 -3.61
N GLN A 77 21.49 8.93 -3.25
CA GLN A 77 21.31 7.69 -4.01
C GLN A 77 20.08 6.92 -3.50
N TYR A 78 19.26 6.47 -4.45
CA TYR A 78 18.06 5.69 -4.16
C TYR A 78 18.11 4.32 -4.83
N ILE A 79 17.61 3.31 -4.11
CA ILE A 79 17.30 2.00 -4.64
C ILE A 79 15.82 2.01 -4.98
N VAL A 80 15.49 1.68 -6.23
CA VAL A 80 14.10 1.51 -6.67
C VAL A 80 13.86 0.06 -7.03
N ASP A 81 12.79 -0.49 -6.48
CA ASP A 81 12.34 -1.86 -6.74
C ASP A 81 10.83 -1.91 -6.96
N GLY A 82 10.40 -2.85 -7.81
CA GLY A 82 9.00 -3.13 -8.09
C GLY A 82 8.48 -4.25 -7.18
N THR A 83 7.41 -3.97 -6.44
CA THR A 83 6.76 -4.94 -5.57
C THR A 83 5.33 -5.20 -6.05
N LEU A 84 4.98 -6.49 -6.19
CA LEU A 84 3.61 -6.90 -6.45
C LEU A 84 2.85 -7.04 -5.12
N LEU A 85 1.79 -6.24 -4.95
CA LEU A 85 0.82 -6.34 -3.87
C LEU A 85 -0.28 -7.33 -4.28
N PRO A 86 -0.35 -8.53 -3.68
CA PRO A 86 -1.32 -9.55 -4.09
C PRO A 86 -2.75 -9.09 -3.84
N SER A 87 -3.63 -9.37 -4.80
CA SER A 87 -5.06 -9.09 -4.72
C SER A 87 -5.87 -10.31 -5.13
N TRP A 88 -7.16 -10.30 -4.80
CA TRP A 88 -8.10 -11.29 -5.32
C TRP A 88 -8.12 -11.29 -6.85
N SER A 89 -8.30 -12.48 -7.42
CA SER A 89 -8.49 -12.67 -8.84
C SER A 89 -9.95 -12.44 -9.20
N TRP A 90 -10.23 -11.42 -10.00
CA TRP A 90 -11.57 -11.10 -10.48
C TRP A 90 -11.67 -11.45 -11.96
N SER A 91 -12.75 -12.12 -12.36
CA SER A 91 -12.94 -12.52 -13.77
C SER A 91 -13.02 -11.33 -14.73
N SER A 92 -13.44 -10.17 -14.24
CA SER A 92 -13.51 -8.92 -15.00
C SER A 92 -12.19 -8.15 -15.09
N HIS A 93 -11.15 -8.57 -14.35
CA HIS A 93 -9.86 -7.87 -14.27
C HIS A 93 -8.66 -8.79 -14.56
N PRO A 94 -8.55 -9.34 -15.79
CA PRO A 94 -7.43 -10.19 -16.19
C PRO A 94 -6.07 -9.47 -16.15
N GLU A 95 -6.05 -8.14 -16.27
CA GLU A 95 -4.85 -7.28 -16.23
C GLU A 95 -4.09 -7.33 -14.90
N LEU A 96 -4.74 -7.75 -13.82
CA LEU A 96 -4.11 -7.93 -12.51
C LEU A 96 -3.16 -9.13 -12.48
N TYR A 97 -3.29 -10.08 -13.41
CA TYR A 97 -2.48 -11.30 -13.39
C TYR A 97 -1.03 -11.01 -13.78
N SER A 98 -0.13 -11.23 -12.82
CA SER A 98 1.31 -11.11 -13.06
C SER A 98 1.88 -12.45 -13.55
N GLY A 99 2.34 -12.47 -14.80
CA GLY A 99 2.99 -13.65 -15.38
C GLY A 99 4.29 -14.05 -14.67
N LYS A 100 5.00 -13.09 -14.07
CA LYS A 100 6.25 -13.27 -13.30
C LYS A 100 5.99 -13.96 -11.96
N HIS A 101 5.01 -13.44 -11.21
CA HIS A 101 4.71 -13.93 -9.85
C HIS A 101 3.65 -15.04 -9.82
N LYS A 102 3.02 -15.35 -10.97
CA LYS A 102 1.96 -16.35 -11.11
C LYS A 102 0.77 -16.11 -10.17
N THR A 103 0.52 -14.84 -9.84
CA THR A 103 -0.56 -14.40 -8.95
C THR A 103 -1.14 -13.08 -9.44
N THR A 104 -2.36 -12.75 -9.00
CA THR A 104 -3.01 -11.47 -9.27
C THR A 104 -2.58 -10.42 -8.24
N GLY A 105 -2.43 -9.18 -8.69
CA GLY A 105 -2.06 -8.07 -7.80
C GLY A 105 -1.86 -6.75 -8.54
N MET A 106 -1.48 -5.73 -7.77
CA MET A 106 -1.06 -4.42 -8.26
C MET A 106 0.45 -4.27 -8.08
N ASN A 107 1.16 -3.81 -9.11
CA ASN A 107 2.57 -3.48 -9.04
C ASN A 107 2.73 -2.05 -8.51
N VAL A 108 3.57 -1.87 -7.49
CA VAL A 108 3.98 -0.57 -6.97
C VAL A 108 5.51 -0.45 -7.04
N GLN A 109 6.01 0.71 -7.43
CA GLN A 109 7.44 1.03 -7.36
C GLN A 109 7.72 1.69 -6.03
N ILE A 110 8.81 1.28 -5.39
CA ILE A 110 9.22 1.79 -4.08
C ILE A 110 10.64 2.33 -4.21
N ALA A 111 10.86 3.58 -3.79
CA ALA A 111 12.19 4.14 -3.61
C ALA A 111 12.58 4.17 -2.14
N CYS A 112 13.76 3.65 -1.84
CA CYS A 112 14.38 3.77 -0.53
C CYS A 112 15.81 4.28 -0.63
N THR A 113 16.26 4.93 0.43
CA THR A 113 17.67 5.25 0.64
C THR A 113 18.50 3.97 0.80
N VAL A 114 19.81 4.08 0.60
CA VAL A 114 20.73 2.95 0.81
C VAL A 114 20.73 2.48 2.29
N ASP A 115 20.40 3.35 3.25
CA ASP A 115 20.19 2.99 4.67
C ASP A 115 18.81 2.36 4.95
N GLY A 116 17.98 2.12 3.92
CA GLY A 116 16.72 1.39 4.03
C GLY A 116 15.52 2.24 4.45
N LYS A 117 15.65 3.56 4.50
CA LYS A 117 14.49 4.44 4.74
C LYS A 117 13.68 4.60 3.46
N LEU A 118 12.38 4.34 3.58
CA LEU A 118 11.39 4.57 2.54
C LEU A 118 11.28 6.07 2.22
N ARG A 119 11.31 6.42 0.93
CA ARG A 119 11.30 7.81 0.47
C ARG A 119 10.27 8.12 -0.60
N TRP A 120 9.72 7.11 -1.25
CA TRP A 120 8.61 7.29 -2.19
C TRP A 120 7.96 5.94 -2.52
N ILE A 121 6.66 5.98 -2.85
CA ILE A 121 5.87 4.86 -3.38
C ILE A 121 5.09 5.39 -4.58
N SER A 122 5.10 4.67 -5.70
CA SER A 122 4.27 5.01 -6.86
C SER A 122 2.80 4.69 -6.63
N ASP A 123 1.94 5.27 -7.48
CA ASP A 123 0.58 4.76 -7.64
C ASP A 123 0.59 3.28 -8.08
N PRO A 124 -0.42 2.50 -7.66
CA PRO A 124 -0.55 1.11 -8.04
C PRO A 124 -0.90 0.97 -9.52
N ILE A 125 -0.14 0.14 -10.23
CA ILE A 125 -0.30 -0.18 -11.65
C ILE A 125 -0.70 -1.66 -11.78
N ASP A 126 -1.38 -2.03 -12.85
CA ASP A 126 -1.79 -3.42 -13.10
C ASP A 126 -0.62 -4.41 -13.02
N GLY A 127 -0.83 -5.53 -12.29
CA GLY A 127 0.22 -6.52 -12.02
C GLY A 127 0.80 -7.23 -13.25
N SER A 128 0.12 -7.16 -14.40
CA SER A 128 0.63 -7.65 -15.68
C SER A 128 1.77 -6.81 -16.27
N ARG A 129 1.97 -5.57 -15.78
CA ARG A 129 2.99 -4.65 -16.30
C ARG A 129 4.38 -4.97 -15.76
N HIS A 130 5.37 -4.79 -16.64
CA HIS A 130 6.78 -4.94 -16.30
C HIS A 130 7.29 -3.74 -15.50
N ASP A 131 8.26 -3.97 -14.62
CA ASP A 131 8.83 -2.95 -13.73
C ASP A 131 9.38 -1.73 -14.51
N SER A 132 9.95 -1.93 -15.70
CA SER A 132 10.38 -0.83 -16.57
C SER A 132 9.24 0.08 -17.04
N TYR A 133 8.07 -0.50 -17.32
CA TYR A 133 6.87 0.26 -17.67
C TYR A 133 6.38 1.04 -16.44
N CYS A 134 6.27 0.36 -15.30
CA CYS A 134 5.82 0.96 -14.06
C CYS A 134 6.70 2.14 -13.63
N LEU A 135 8.03 2.00 -13.79
CA LEU A 135 8.99 3.07 -13.50
C LEU A 135 8.80 4.27 -14.43
N GLY A 136 8.57 4.04 -15.73
CA GLY A 136 8.31 5.12 -16.69
C GLY A 136 7.00 5.85 -16.40
N GLU A 137 5.92 5.11 -16.15
CA GLU A 137 4.59 5.65 -15.85
C GLU A 137 4.59 6.46 -14.55
N SER A 138 5.36 6.02 -13.56
CA SER A 138 5.43 6.68 -12.24
C SER A 138 6.05 8.08 -12.25
N GLY A 139 6.70 8.48 -13.34
CA GLY A 139 7.30 9.81 -13.48
C GLY A 139 8.52 10.08 -12.60
N VAL A 140 8.96 9.13 -11.76
CA VAL A 140 10.08 9.32 -10.80
C VAL A 140 11.42 9.62 -11.48
N LEU A 141 11.57 9.23 -12.75
CA LEU A 141 12.75 9.55 -13.56
C LEU A 141 12.81 11.02 -13.99
N LEU A 142 11.72 11.78 -13.87
CA LEU A 142 11.70 13.21 -14.17
C LEU A 142 12.28 14.03 -13.02
N THR A 143 12.16 13.54 -11.78
CA THR A 143 12.67 14.21 -10.57
C THR A 143 14.08 13.75 -10.17
N LEU A 144 14.53 12.56 -10.60
CA LEU A 144 15.85 12.02 -10.28
C LEU A 144 16.82 12.08 -11.46
N THR A 145 18.05 12.54 -11.20
CA THR A 145 19.15 12.39 -12.18
C THR A 145 19.54 10.92 -12.30
N PRO A 146 19.69 10.35 -13.52
CA PRO A 146 19.99 8.93 -13.72
C PRO A 146 21.24 8.40 -13.00
N ALA A 147 22.23 9.27 -12.74
CA ALA A 147 23.45 8.91 -12.01
C ALA A 147 23.22 8.54 -10.54
N ASN A 148 22.08 8.95 -9.97
CA ASN A 148 21.75 8.78 -8.55
C ASN A 148 20.72 7.66 -8.31
N LEU A 149 20.29 7.00 -9.38
CA LEU A 149 19.34 5.90 -9.33
C LEU A 149 20.05 4.57 -9.50
N ARG A 150 19.93 3.68 -8.51
CA ARG A 150 20.39 2.30 -8.64
C ARG A 150 19.19 1.38 -8.79
N LEU A 151 18.92 0.96 -10.02
CA LEU A 151 17.87 0.01 -10.34
C LEU A 151 18.34 -1.41 -10.02
N SER A 152 17.64 -2.09 -9.10
CA SER A 152 17.76 -3.54 -8.97
C SER A 152 16.79 -4.17 -9.97
N VAL A 153 17.18 -4.27 -11.24
CA VAL A 153 16.36 -5.00 -12.23
C VAL A 153 16.50 -6.50 -11.95
N ASN A 154 15.64 -7.03 -11.10
CA ASN A 154 15.47 -8.48 -10.93
C ASN A 154 14.61 -9.03 -12.08
N ASN A 155 15.20 -9.05 -13.29
CA ASN A 155 14.62 -9.74 -14.44
C ASN A 155 15.70 -10.48 -15.27
N PRO A 156 15.85 -11.80 -15.12
CA PRO A 156 16.80 -12.59 -15.91
C PRO A 156 16.45 -12.70 -17.40
N ARG A 157 15.35 -12.07 -17.87
CA ARG A 157 14.93 -12.09 -19.28
C ARG A 157 15.29 -10.83 -20.08
N CYS A 158 15.88 -9.80 -19.47
CA CYS A 158 16.22 -8.54 -20.13
C CYS A 158 17.72 -8.39 -20.48
N GLN A 159 18.49 -9.49 -20.51
CA GLN A 159 19.91 -9.48 -20.94
C GLN A 159 20.13 -9.96 -22.39
N ALA A 160 19.08 -10.06 -23.21
CA ALA A 160 19.24 -10.36 -24.63
C ALA A 160 18.53 -9.30 -25.47
N ALA A 161 19.29 -8.26 -25.82
CA ALA A 161 19.14 -7.46 -27.03
C ALA A 161 20.56 -7.22 -27.56
#